data_AF-A0A5K0ZWN4-F1
#
_entry.id   AF-A0A5K0ZWN4-F1
#
_cell.length_a   1.000
_cell.length_b   1.000
_cell.length_c   1.000
_cell.angle_alpha   90.00
_cell.angle_beta   90.00
_cell.angle_gamma   90.00
#
_symmetry.space_group_name_H-M   'P 1'
#
loop_
_entity.id
_entity.type
_entity.pdbx_description
1 polymer ?
#
loop_
_entity_poly.entity_id
_entity_poly.type
_entity_poly.pdbx_seq_one_letter_code
_entity_poly.pdbx_strand_id
1 'polypeptide(L)'
;AWNLWRSQRMSDFIDPVLGESASTSQILKCSHIGLLCVQEDPASRPTMSAIINMLESDSAILLTPQQPPLVFNSSSSNSSNSMIGKNGSSKSASTSSESSS
;
A
#
# COMPACT_ATOMS: atom_id res chain seq x y z
N ALA A 1 -2.58 6.06 -10.15
CA ALA A 1 -1.12 5.93 -9.91
C ALA A 1 -0.55 4.61 -10.46
N TRP A 2 -0.75 3.45 -9.82
CA TRP A 2 -0.07 2.18 -10.21
C TRP A 2 -0.18 1.79 -11.69
N ASN A 3 -1.39 1.81 -12.26
CA ASN A 3 -1.58 1.44 -13.67
C ASN A 3 -0.90 2.42 -14.64
N LEU A 4 -0.89 3.72 -14.32
CA LEU A 4 -0.18 4.74 -15.11
C LEU A 4 1.32 4.55 -15.03
N TRP A 5 1.84 4.19 -13.84
CA TRP A 5 3.24 3.83 -13.66
C TRP A 5 3.65 2.60 -14.49
N ARG A 6 2.87 1.50 -14.44
CA ARG A 6 3.13 0.32 -15.28
C ARG A 6 3.09 0.62 -16.78
N SER A 7 2.24 1.55 -17.21
CA SER A 7 2.15 1.96 -18.61
C SER A 7 3.18 3.03 -19.02
N GLN A 8 4.11 3.42 -18.14
CA GLN A 8 5.04 4.54 -18.35
C GLN A 8 4.35 5.86 -18.71
N ARG A 9 3.12 6.06 -18.21
CA ARG A 9 2.28 7.23 -18.45
C ARG A 9 2.08 8.07 -17.18
N MET A 10 3.10 8.10 -16.31
CA MET A 10 3.01 8.94 -15.11
C MET A 10 3.04 10.43 -15.41
N SER A 11 3.53 10.84 -16.57
CA SER A 11 3.39 12.22 -17.09
C SER A 11 1.94 12.69 -17.09
N ASP A 12 0.99 11.80 -17.38
CA ASP A 12 -0.43 12.11 -17.53
C ASP A 12 -1.12 12.29 -16.17
N PHE A 13 -0.44 11.92 -15.08
CA PHE A 13 -0.90 12.09 -13.71
C PHE A 13 -0.33 13.36 -13.06
N ILE A 14 0.62 14.04 -13.70
CA ILE A 14 1.26 15.22 -13.13
C ILE A 14 0.22 16.33 -13.02
N ASP A 15 0.04 16.84 -11.80
CA ASP A 15 -0.80 18.00 -11.55
C ASP A 15 -0.24 19.21 -12.34
N PRO A 16 -1.07 19.93 -13.12
CA PRO A 16 -0.64 21.10 -13.88
C PRO A 16 0.13 22.13 -13.05
N VAL A 17 -0.22 22.32 -11.77
CA VAL A 17 0.45 23.25 -10.85
C VAL A 17 1.89 22.80 -10.54
N LEU A 18 2.14 21.49 -10.53
CA LEU A 18 3.48 20.94 -10.34
C LEU A 18 4.32 21.03 -11.63
N GLY A 19 3.69 20.96 -12.80
CA GLY A 19 4.38 21.04 -14.09
C GLY A 19 5.10 22.36 -14.34
N GLU A 20 4.68 23.45 -13.68
CA GLU A 20 5.33 24.77 -13.77
C GLU A 20 6.46 24.96 -12.74
N SER A 21 6.44 24.19 -11.65
CA SER A 21 7.32 24.40 -10.49
C SER A 21 8.43 23.36 -10.34
N ALA A 22 8.25 22.16 -10.90
CA ALA A 22 9.22 21.07 -10.82
C ALA A 22 9.43 20.40 -12.18
N SER A 23 10.63 19.87 -12.42
CA SER A 23 10.91 19.16 -13.67
C SER A 23 10.14 17.84 -13.71
N THR A 24 9.65 17.46 -14.90
CA THR A 24 8.97 16.17 -15.12
C THR A 24 9.78 14.99 -14.58
N SER A 25 11.11 15.03 -14.76
CA SER A 25 12.02 14.00 -14.24
C SER A 25 11.98 13.88 -12.71
N GLN A 26 12.01 15.01 -11.99
CA GLN A 26 11.91 15.00 -10.53
C GLN A 26 10.54 14.46 -10.06
N ILE A 27 9.45 14.83 -10.73
CA ILE A 27 8.11 14.35 -10.37
C ILE A 27 7.98 12.84 -10.61
N LEU A 28 8.53 12.34 -11.73
CA LEU A 28 8.57 10.90 -12.01
C LEU A 28 9.43 10.15 -10.99
N LYS A 29 10.59 10.72 -10.61
CA LYS A 29 11.48 10.16 -9.58
C LYS A 29 10.79 10.09 -8.22
N CYS A 30 10.15 11.19 -7.79
CA CYS A 30 9.37 11.23 -6.55
C CYS A 30 8.19 10.24 -6.57
N SER A 31 7.51 10.09 -7.71
CA SER A 31 6.44 9.10 -7.87
C SER A 31 6.96 7.67 -7.70
N HIS A 32 8.11 7.37 -8.31
CA HIS A 32 8.75 6.06 -8.21
C HIS A 32 9.17 5.74 -6.77
N ILE A 33 9.81 6.70 -6.08
CA ILE A 33 10.16 6.58 -4.66
C ILE A 33 8.89 6.41 -3.80
N GLY A 34 7.83 7.17 -4.07
CA GLY A 34 6.56 7.04 -3.37
C GLY A 34 5.94 5.65 -3.49
N LEU A 35 6.04 5.02 -4.66
CA LEU A 35 5.60 3.64 -4.87
C LEU A 35 6.45 2.62 -4.09
N LEU A 36 7.75 2.86 -3.96
CA LEU A 36 8.64 2.02 -3.14
C LEU A 36 8.34 2.14 -1.63
N CYS A 37 7.92 3.31 -1.17
CA CYS A 37 7.58 3.53 0.24
C CYS A 37 6.32 2.78 0.71
N VAL A 38 5.41 2.45 -0.21
CA VAL A 38 4.14 1.79 0.09
C VAL A 38 4.13 0.29 -0.23
N GLN A 39 5.31 -0.32 -0.38
CA GLN A 39 5.41 -1.75 -0.59
C GLN A 39 4.86 -2.54 0.60
N GLU A 40 4.20 -3.66 0.30
CA GLU A 40 3.62 -4.54 1.31
C GLU A 40 4.70 -5.08 2.25
N ASP A 41 5.76 -5.67 1.69
CA ASP A 41 6.92 -6.12 2.42
C ASP A 41 7.73 -4.91 2.97
N PRO A 42 7.88 -4.79 4.30
CA PRO A 42 8.70 -3.74 4.92
C PRO A 42 10.17 -3.78 4.50
N ALA A 43 10.72 -4.96 4.22
CA ALA A 43 12.13 -5.08 3.80
C ALA A 43 12.38 -4.54 2.39
N SER A 44 11.32 -4.42 1.58
CA SER A 44 11.35 -3.85 0.24
C SER A 44 11.18 -2.32 0.23
N ARG A 45 10.95 -1.68 1.40
CA ARG A 45 10.83 -0.22 1.52
C ARG A 45 12.22 0.42 1.65
N PRO A 46 12.48 1.54 0.97
CA PRO A 46 13.76 2.22 1.07
C PRO A 46 13.94 2.86 2.45
N THR A 47 15.17 2.85 2.95
CA THR A 47 15.51 3.60 4.17
C THR A 47 15.47 5.10 3.90
N MET A 48 15.33 5.91 4.95
CA MET A 48 15.38 7.38 4.81
C MET A 48 16.68 7.87 4.16
N SER A 49 17.82 7.24 4.47
CA SER A 49 19.10 7.56 3.82
C SER A 49 19.11 7.22 2.33
N ALA A 50 18.52 6.09 1.95
CA ALA A 50 18.39 5.71 0.54
C ALA A 50 17.49 6.70 -0.20
N ILE A 51 16.37 7.13 0.40
CA ILE A 51 15.46 8.12 -0.18
C ILE A 51 16.20 9.44 -0.46
N ILE A 52 16.98 9.96 0.50
CA ILE A 52 17.75 11.20 0.31
C ILE A 52 18.76 11.03 -0.84
N ASN A 53 19.52 9.93 -0.84
CA ASN A 53 20.45 9.64 -1.93
C ASN A 53 19.75 9.55 -3.30
N MET A 54 18.58 8.91 -3.38
CA MET A 54 17.80 8.80 -4.61
C MET A 54 17.26 10.16 -5.08
N LEU A 55 16.97 11.08 -4.16
CA LEU A 55 16.52 12.44 -4.47
C LEU A 55 17.67 13.33 -4.94
N GLU A 56 18.83 13.27 -4.30
CA GLU A 56 20.01 14.07 -4.65
C GLU A 56 20.73 13.57 -5.91
N SER A 57 20.74 12.25 -6.15
CA SER A 57 21.41 11.69 -7.31
C SER A 57 20.45 11.51 -8.49
N ASP A 58 20.91 11.92 -9.68
CA ASP A 58 20.17 11.71 -10.93
C ASP A 58 20.43 10.34 -11.55
N SER A 59 21.44 9.62 -11.07
CA SER A 59 21.86 8.30 -11.58
C SER A 59 21.65 7.16 -10.59
N ALA A 60 20.89 7.36 -9.51
CA ALA A 60 20.60 6.26 -8.59
C ALA A 60 19.88 5.12 -9.29
N ILE A 61 20.36 3.89 -9.06
CA ILE A 61 19.65 2.68 -9.45
C ILE A 61 18.46 2.55 -8.50
N LEU A 62 17.27 2.86 -9.01
CA LEU A 62 16.03 2.71 -8.24
C LEU A 62 15.50 1.28 -8.41
N LEU A 63 15.16 0.64 -7.29
CA LEU A 63 14.51 -0.66 -7.30
C LEU A 63 13.16 -0.57 -7.99
N THR A 64 12.75 -1.59 -8.74
CA THR A 64 11.43 -1.61 -9.36
C THR A 64 10.36 -1.84 -8.28
N PRO A 65 9.39 -0.93 -8.09
CA PRO A 65 8.31 -1.14 -7.13
C PRO A 65 7.46 -2.33 -7.56
N GLN A 66 6.96 -3.09 -6.59
CA GLN A 66 6.03 -4.19 -6.82
C GLN A 66 4.58 -3.71 -6.81
N GLN A 67 3.70 -4.54 -7.39
CA GLN A 67 2.27 -4.25 -7.41
C GLN A 67 1.75 -4.10 -5.99
N PRO A 68 1.15 -2.94 -5.64
CA PRO A 68 0.50 -2.79 -4.37
C PRO A 68 -0.59 -3.85 -4.23
N PRO A 69 -0.81 -4.41 -3.03
CA PRO A 69 -1.99 -5.20 -2.75
C PRO A 69 -3.20 -4.41 -3.22
N LEU A 70 -4.05 -5.03 -4.05
CA LEU A 70 -5.26 -4.39 -4.52
C LEU A 70 -6.09 -3.98 -3.30
N VAL A 71 -6.14 -2.69 -2.99
CA VAL A 71 -7.10 -2.14 -2.05
C VAL A 71 -8.47 -2.24 -2.72
N PHE A 72 -9.18 -3.34 -2.48
CA PHE A 72 -10.60 -3.42 -2.75
C PHE A 72 -11.29 -2.39 -1.86
N ASN A 73 -11.70 -1.28 -2.47
CA ASN A 73 -12.64 -0.38 -1.84
C ASN A 73 -13.97 -1.13 -1.81
N SER A 74 -14.32 -1.70 -0.66
CA SER A 74 -15.61 -2.34 -0.42
C SER A 74 -16.71 -1.28 -0.44
N SER A 75 -17.04 -0.76 -1.63
CA SER A 75 -18.22 0.05 -1.82
C SER A 75 -19.42 -0.88 -1.82
N SER A 76 -20.15 -0.87 -0.70
CA SER A 76 -21.37 -1.62 -0.44
C SER A 76 -22.23 -1.86 -1.68
N SER A 77 -22.36 -3.11 -2.07
CA SER A 77 -23.51 -3.63 -2.82
C SER A 77 -23.86 -4.99 -2.21
N ASN A 78 -25.13 -5.11 -1.86
CA ASN A 78 -25.73 -6.14 -1.01
C ASN A 78 -25.40 -7.59 -1.41
N SER A 79 -25.32 -8.44 -0.39
CA SER A 79 -25.60 -9.90 -0.39
C SER A 79 -24.50 -10.91 -0.76
N SER A 80 -24.14 -11.65 0.30
CA SER A 80 -23.92 -13.11 0.35
C SER A 80 -22.49 -13.66 0.32
N ASN A 81 -22.08 -14.03 1.55
CA ASN A 81 -21.25 -15.17 1.94
C ASN A 81 -19.77 -15.21 1.52
N SER A 82 -18.90 -14.93 2.49
CA SER A 82 -17.80 -15.84 2.79
C SER A 82 -17.44 -15.74 4.27
N MET A 83 -17.64 -16.85 5.00
CA MET A 83 -17.18 -17.02 6.37
C MET A 83 -15.65 -17.04 6.38
N ILE A 84 -15.02 -16.09 7.07
CA ILE A 84 -13.63 -16.21 7.51
C ILE A 84 -13.59 -16.10 9.04
N GLY A 85 -12.79 -16.97 9.64
CA GLY A 85 -12.93 -17.50 11.00
C GLY A 85 -12.89 -16.49 12.15
N LYS A 86 -13.72 -16.77 13.16
CA LYS A 86 -13.68 -16.11 14.47
C LYS A 86 -12.53 -16.67 15.31
N ASN A 87 -11.53 -15.83 15.54
CA ASN A 87 -10.55 -15.99 16.62
C ASN A 87 -11.18 -15.72 18.00
N GLY A 88 -10.64 -16.37 19.03
CA GLY A 88 -10.32 -15.72 20.30
C GLY A 88 -11.41 -15.69 21.39
N SER A 89 -11.27 -16.60 22.34
CA SER A 89 -11.41 -16.47 23.80
C SER A 89 -12.35 -15.39 24.38
N SER A 90 -13.34 -15.80 25.17
CA SER A 90 -13.38 -15.58 26.63
C SER A 90 -14.70 -16.01 27.29
N LYS A 91 -14.57 -16.95 28.22
CA LYS A 91 -15.32 -17.25 29.46
C LYS A 91 -16.55 -16.37 29.80
N SER A 92 -17.69 -17.03 30.04
CA SER A 92 -18.72 -16.56 30.99
C SER A 92 -19.46 -17.76 31.61
N ALA A 93 -19.54 -17.77 32.93
CA ALA A 93 -20.18 -18.77 33.77
C ALA A 93 -21.71 -18.64 33.78
N SER A 94 -22.43 -19.76 34.00
CA SER A 94 -23.69 -19.93 34.77
C SER A 94 -24.13 -21.41 34.66
N THR A 95 -23.86 -22.25 35.66
CA THR A 95 -24.79 -22.75 36.72
C THR A 95 -25.99 -23.58 36.26
N SER A 96 -26.08 -24.81 36.80
CA SER A 96 -27.26 -25.61 37.26
C SER A 96 -27.07 -27.08 36.84
N SER A 97 -26.60 -27.99 37.70
CA SER A 97 -27.28 -28.70 38.80
C SER A 97 -27.91 -30.04 38.36
N GLU A 98 -27.79 -31.02 39.27
CA GLU A 98 -28.39 -32.38 39.33
C GLU A 98 -27.67 -33.52 38.60
N SER A 99 -27.57 -34.75 39.13
CA SER A 99 -27.37 -35.33 40.48
C SER A 99 -27.36 -36.85 40.27
N SER A 100 -26.45 -37.54 40.95
CA SER A 100 -26.56 -38.90 41.50
C SER A 100 -26.88 -40.10 40.60
N SER A 101 -25.94 -41.04 40.48
CA SER A 101 -25.79 -42.18 41.41
C SER A 101 -24.43 -42.86 41.22
#